data_AF-A0A3N5B795-F1
#
_entry.id   AF-A0A3N5B795-F1
#
_cell.length_a   1.000
_cell.length_b   1.000
_cell.length_c   1.000
_cell.angle_alpha   90.00
_cell.angle_beta   90.00
_cell.angle_gamma   90.00
#
_symmetry.space_group_name_H-M   'P 1'
#
loop_
_entity.id
_entity.type
_entity.pdbx_description
1 polymer ?
#
loop_
_entity_poly.entity_id
_entity_poly.type
_entity_poly.pdbx_seq_one_letter_code
_entity_poly.pdbx_strand_id
1 'polypeptide(L)'
;MKNSERFLFAFNKIEKVLNEDLNQQGQYISFSKAVYKANKQNRVVKRFKDDLLEFAVLRNAIVHERTEPEYVIAEPHDSTVEKIEKILSELTEPKTVIPTFQQEVKSFDVNDSLADVLTVIKESNFSQFPVYDKEEFKGLLTANGITNWLAKTVEEDLLSREETMLSELIEYEEGTDNYHFVSRDVTIYEAEDIFKEQVNKEDRIDAILITHNGKTSEKLLGIISAWDIIDIP
;
A
#
# COMPACT_ATOMS: atom_id res chain seq x y z
N MET A 1 21.35 -26.66 -9.34
CA MET A 1 21.16 -25.58 -10.34
C MET A 1 22.14 -24.49 -9.98
N LYS A 2 22.90 -23.97 -10.95
CA LYS A 2 23.86 -22.88 -10.67
C LYS A 2 23.13 -21.55 -10.45
N ASN A 3 23.73 -20.64 -9.70
CA ASN A 3 23.15 -19.31 -9.44
C ASN A 3 23.06 -18.49 -10.72
N SER A 4 24.03 -18.62 -11.63
CA SER A 4 23.95 -18.01 -12.96
C SER A 4 22.75 -18.49 -13.77
N GLU A 5 22.38 -19.78 -13.69
CA GLU A 5 21.19 -20.32 -14.37
C GLU A 5 19.88 -19.77 -13.77
N ARG A 6 19.79 -19.75 -12.43
CA ARG A 6 18.63 -19.20 -11.70
C ARG A 6 18.42 -17.73 -12.01
N PHE A 7 19.51 -16.95 -11.94
CA PHE A 7 19.51 -15.54 -12.26
C PHE A 7 19.04 -15.27 -13.69
N LEU A 8 19.61 -15.97 -14.69
CA LEU A 8 19.22 -15.79 -16.09
C LEU A 8 17.76 -16.19 -16.34
N PHE A 9 17.27 -17.24 -15.68
CA PHE A 9 15.88 -17.64 -15.75
C PHE A 9 14.94 -16.55 -15.21
N ALA A 10 15.23 -16.02 -14.01
CA ALA A 10 14.44 -14.96 -13.40
C ALA A 10 14.48 -13.68 -14.25
N PHE A 11 15.66 -13.29 -14.72
CA PHE A 11 15.86 -12.13 -15.60
C PHE A 11 15.02 -12.21 -16.88
N ASN A 12 15.09 -13.35 -17.58
CA ASN A 12 14.33 -13.54 -18.83
C ASN A 12 12.82 -13.51 -18.58
N LYS A 13 12.35 -14.05 -17.45
CA LYS A 13 10.93 -13.95 -17.07
C LYS A 13 10.51 -12.51 -16.79
N ILE A 14 11.31 -11.76 -16.05
CA ILE A 14 11.05 -10.33 -15.80
C ILE A 14 11.04 -9.55 -17.14
N GLU A 15 12.01 -9.80 -18.03
CA GLU A 15 12.04 -9.17 -19.35
C GLU A 15 10.75 -9.43 -20.13
N LYS A 16 10.25 -10.67 -20.07
CA LYS A 16 9.00 -11.06 -20.72
C LYS A 16 7.81 -10.29 -20.13
N VAL A 17 7.66 -10.28 -18.82
CA VAL A 17 6.57 -9.57 -18.12
C VAL A 17 6.59 -8.08 -18.47
N LEU A 18 7.76 -7.43 -18.37
CA LEU A 18 7.90 -6.01 -18.71
C LEU A 18 7.56 -5.69 -20.17
N ASN A 19 7.86 -6.61 -21.09
CA ASN A 19 7.56 -6.41 -22.51
C ASN A 19 6.12 -6.77 -22.88
N GLU A 20 5.48 -7.73 -22.21
CA GLU A 20 4.06 -8.09 -22.44
C GLU A 20 3.15 -6.88 -22.25
N ASP A 21 3.37 -6.10 -21.19
CA ASP A 21 2.58 -4.89 -20.88
C ASP A 21 2.84 -3.73 -21.85
N LEU A 22 4.03 -3.69 -22.46
CA LEU A 22 4.49 -2.57 -23.30
C LEU A 22 4.37 -2.83 -24.81
N ASN A 23 4.12 -4.08 -25.22
CA ASN A 23 4.15 -4.53 -26.62
C ASN A 23 2.88 -4.22 -27.41
N GLN A 24 2.33 -3.02 -27.29
CA GLN A 24 1.18 -2.60 -28.11
C GLN A 24 1.47 -2.48 -29.61
N GLN A 25 2.75 -2.51 -30.02
CA GLN A 25 3.18 -2.35 -31.43
C GLN A 25 4.12 -3.46 -31.95
N GLY A 26 4.30 -4.56 -31.19
CA GLY A 26 5.10 -5.71 -31.63
C GLY A 26 6.61 -5.47 -31.81
N GLN A 27 7.15 -4.34 -31.32
CA GLN A 27 8.59 -4.07 -31.33
C GLN A 27 9.22 -4.43 -29.99
N TYR A 28 10.18 -5.34 -30.01
CA TYR A 28 11.02 -5.67 -28.85
C TYR A 28 11.70 -4.40 -28.29
N ILE A 29 11.55 -4.19 -26.99
CA ILE A 29 12.17 -3.10 -26.26
C ILE A 29 13.29 -3.69 -25.41
N SER A 30 14.49 -3.08 -25.46
CA SER A 30 15.59 -3.49 -24.60
C SER A 30 15.20 -3.41 -23.12
N PHE A 31 15.69 -4.35 -22.32
CA PHE A 31 15.34 -4.47 -20.89
C PHE A 31 15.36 -3.13 -20.14
N SER A 32 16.46 -2.38 -20.19
CA SER A 32 16.57 -1.09 -19.49
C SER A 32 15.51 -0.09 -19.95
N LYS A 33 15.19 -0.05 -21.25
CA LYS A 33 14.16 0.84 -21.79
C LYS A 33 12.75 0.38 -21.39
N ALA A 34 12.51 -0.93 -21.28
CA ALA A 34 11.28 -1.48 -20.74
C ALA A 34 11.10 -1.09 -19.26
N VAL A 35 12.16 -1.21 -18.44
CA VAL A 35 12.17 -0.74 -17.04
C VAL A 35 11.80 0.74 -16.95
N TYR A 36 12.44 1.62 -17.73
CA TYR A 36 12.13 3.07 -17.70
C TYR A 36 10.68 3.40 -18.10
N LYS A 37 10.11 2.66 -19.05
CA LYS A 37 8.71 2.83 -19.46
C LYS A 37 7.76 2.32 -18.37
N ALA A 38 7.96 1.09 -17.92
CA ALA A 38 7.13 0.45 -16.91
C ALA A 38 7.19 1.18 -15.56
N ASN A 39 8.33 1.77 -15.20
CA ASN A 39 8.48 2.62 -14.00
C ASN A 39 7.46 3.77 -13.90
N LYS A 40 6.89 4.22 -15.03
CA LYS A 40 5.88 5.28 -15.03
C LYS A 40 4.47 4.79 -14.66
N GLN A 41 4.22 3.48 -14.71
CA GLN A 41 2.88 2.89 -14.64
C GLN A 41 2.79 1.77 -13.60
N ASN A 42 3.86 1.01 -13.39
CA ASN A 42 3.93 -0.12 -12.47
C ASN A 42 4.74 0.25 -11.22
N ARG A 43 4.07 0.23 -10.06
CA ARG A 43 4.67 0.64 -8.77
C ARG A 43 5.73 -0.34 -8.27
N VAL A 44 5.59 -1.64 -8.55
CA VAL A 44 6.62 -2.65 -8.26
C VAL A 44 7.89 -2.35 -9.05
N VAL A 45 7.78 -2.04 -10.35
CA VAL A 45 8.93 -1.64 -11.18
C VAL A 45 9.56 -0.35 -10.66
N LYS A 46 8.74 0.62 -10.23
CA LYS A 46 9.23 1.87 -9.64
C LYS A 46 10.05 1.64 -8.37
N ARG A 47 9.60 0.74 -7.50
CA ARG A 47 10.28 0.35 -6.26
C ARG A 47 11.64 -0.31 -6.52
N PHE A 48 11.71 -1.21 -7.50
CA PHE A 48 12.92 -2.00 -7.79
C PHE A 48 13.70 -1.53 -9.03
N LYS A 49 13.47 -0.29 -9.48
CA LYS A 49 14.03 0.23 -10.73
C LYS A 49 15.56 0.10 -10.76
N ASP A 50 16.24 0.56 -9.72
CA ASP A 50 17.70 0.61 -9.71
C ASP A 50 18.29 -0.81 -9.66
N ASP A 51 17.68 -1.72 -8.88
CA ASP A 51 18.03 -3.15 -8.87
C ASP A 51 17.89 -3.81 -10.25
N LEU A 52 16.78 -3.56 -10.94
CA LEU A 52 16.54 -4.07 -12.29
C LEU A 52 17.61 -3.57 -13.27
N LEU A 53 18.02 -2.30 -13.16
CA LEU A 53 19.08 -1.75 -14.01
C LEU A 53 20.46 -2.35 -13.70
N GLU A 54 20.79 -2.58 -12.42
CA GLU A 54 22.00 -3.29 -12.01
C GLU A 54 22.00 -4.74 -12.52
N PHE A 55 20.87 -5.44 -12.44
CA PHE A 55 20.74 -6.79 -12.97
C PHE A 55 20.94 -6.85 -14.48
N ALA A 56 20.58 -5.82 -15.24
CA ALA A 56 20.88 -5.76 -16.66
C ALA A 56 22.39 -5.71 -16.94
N VAL A 57 23.16 -5.01 -16.11
CA VAL A 57 24.63 -4.98 -16.20
C VAL A 57 25.21 -6.35 -15.84
N LEU A 58 24.76 -6.94 -14.73
CA LEU A 58 25.21 -8.26 -14.28
C LEU A 58 24.88 -9.36 -15.30
N ARG A 59 23.69 -9.34 -15.89
CA ARG A 59 23.30 -10.27 -16.96
C ARG A 59 24.28 -10.21 -18.12
N ASN A 60 24.74 -9.02 -18.50
CA ASN A 60 25.71 -8.88 -19.57
C ASN A 60 27.07 -9.49 -19.19
N ALA A 61 27.54 -9.30 -17.96
CA ALA A 61 28.77 -9.92 -17.47
C ALA A 61 28.69 -11.47 -17.45
N ILE A 62 27.52 -12.03 -17.16
CA ILE A 62 27.27 -13.48 -17.16
C ILE A 62 27.25 -14.06 -18.59
N VAL A 63 26.76 -13.29 -19.58
CA VAL A 63 26.48 -13.78 -20.95
C VAL A 63 27.57 -13.43 -21.97
N HIS A 64 28.23 -12.27 -21.88
CA HIS A 64 29.01 -11.71 -22.99
C HIS A 64 30.41 -12.29 -23.22
N GLU A 65 31.02 -13.05 -22.30
CA GLU A 65 32.30 -13.75 -22.60
C GLU A 65 32.16 -15.28 -22.64
N ARG A 66 31.02 -15.79 -23.13
CA ARG A 66 30.88 -17.21 -23.49
C ARG A 66 31.67 -17.52 -24.76
N THR A 67 33.00 -17.52 -24.67
CA THR A 67 33.88 -18.01 -25.73
C THR A 67 33.95 -19.54 -25.73
N GLU A 68 33.59 -20.18 -24.60
CA GLU A 68 33.43 -21.62 -24.43
C GLU A 68 32.07 -21.94 -23.76
N PRO A 69 31.39 -23.05 -24.10
CA PRO A 69 30.02 -23.36 -23.64
C PRO A 69 29.85 -23.53 -22.11
N GLU A 70 30.93 -23.80 -21.38
CA GLU A 70 30.88 -24.17 -19.95
C GLU A 70 31.43 -23.10 -18.99
N TYR A 71 31.95 -21.97 -19.50
CA TYR A 71 32.57 -20.95 -18.67
C TYR A 71 31.64 -19.74 -18.46
N VAL A 72 31.28 -19.47 -17.21
CA VAL A 72 30.59 -18.26 -16.78
C VAL A 72 31.61 -17.37 -16.07
N ILE A 73 31.73 -16.10 -16.47
CA ILE A 73 32.76 -15.18 -15.95
C ILE A 73 32.39 -14.62 -14.58
N ALA A 74 31.09 -14.60 -14.26
CA ALA A 74 30.56 -14.13 -12.99
C ALA A 74 29.48 -15.09 -12.48
N GLU A 75 29.71 -15.68 -11.30
CA GLU A 75 28.66 -16.40 -10.59
C GLU A 75 28.03 -15.45 -9.56
N PRO A 76 26.72 -15.15 -9.65
CA PRO A 76 26.08 -14.23 -8.71
C PRO A 76 26.01 -14.84 -7.31
N HIS A 77 26.15 -13.98 -6.29
CA HIS A 77 25.93 -14.37 -4.90
C HIS A 77 24.48 -14.81 -4.68
N ASP A 78 24.25 -15.69 -3.70
CA ASP A 78 22.92 -16.18 -3.34
C ASP A 78 21.94 -15.02 -3.08
N SER A 79 22.37 -14.00 -2.36
CA SER A 79 21.55 -12.81 -2.08
C SER A 79 21.11 -12.06 -3.34
N THR A 80 21.94 -12.02 -4.38
CA THR A 80 21.57 -11.41 -5.67
C THR A 80 20.53 -12.25 -6.40
N VAL A 81 20.68 -13.57 -6.38
CA VAL A 81 19.72 -14.50 -6.99
C VAL A 81 18.38 -14.47 -6.27
N GLU A 82 18.40 -14.53 -4.94
CA GLU A 82 17.20 -14.41 -4.11
C GLU A 82 16.48 -13.08 -4.33
N LYS A 83 17.24 -11.98 -4.51
CA LYS A 83 16.66 -10.66 -4.78
C LYS A 83 15.96 -10.60 -6.14
N ILE A 84 16.56 -11.09 -7.22
CA ILE A 84 15.90 -11.10 -8.54
C ILE A 84 14.69 -12.05 -8.56
N GLU A 85 14.75 -13.17 -7.84
CA GLU A 85 13.61 -14.09 -7.70
C GLU A 85 12.48 -13.44 -6.89
N LYS A 86 12.77 -12.70 -5.81
CA LYS A 86 11.78 -11.89 -5.07
C LYS A 86 11.13 -10.86 -5.99
N ILE A 87 11.92 -10.11 -6.76
CA ILE A 87 11.40 -9.10 -7.68
C ILE A 87 10.51 -9.73 -8.77
N LEU A 88 10.91 -10.88 -9.32
CA LEU A 88 10.07 -11.63 -10.24
C LEU A 88 8.72 -11.98 -9.60
N SER A 89 8.74 -12.51 -8.37
CA SER A 89 7.52 -12.86 -7.63
C SER A 89 6.62 -11.63 -7.43
N GLU A 90 7.17 -10.49 -6.98
CA GLU A 90 6.38 -9.27 -6.77
C GLU A 90 5.84 -8.69 -8.09
N LEU A 91 6.47 -8.98 -9.24
CA LEU A 91 5.98 -8.54 -10.55
C LEU A 91 4.89 -9.45 -11.13
N THR A 92 4.99 -10.77 -10.92
CA THR A 92 4.02 -11.73 -11.47
C THR A 92 2.84 -11.99 -10.53
N GLU A 93 3.08 -11.86 -9.23
CA GLU A 93 2.13 -12.12 -8.15
C GLU A 93 2.29 -11.03 -7.08
N PRO A 94 1.97 -9.76 -7.42
CA PRO A 94 2.11 -8.66 -6.49
C PRO A 94 1.24 -8.90 -5.25
N LYS A 95 1.79 -8.65 -4.08
CA LYS A 95 1.00 -8.71 -2.84
C LYS A 95 -0.08 -7.63 -2.85
N THR A 96 -1.30 -8.05 -2.61
CA THR A 96 -2.48 -7.20 -2.55
C THR A 96 -2.85 -6.86 -1.12
N VAL A 97 -3.62 -5.79 -0.94
CA VAL A 97 -4.10 -5.34 0.38
C VAL A 97 -5.00 -6.39 1.04
N ILE A 98 -5.73 -7.20 0.27
CA ILE A 98 -6.39 -8.42 0.76
C ILE A 98 -5.70 -9.63 0.13
N PRO A 99 -5.21 -10.60 0.92
CA PRO A 99 -5.55 -10.84 2.32
C PRO A 99 -4.64 -10.16 3.36
N THR A 100 -3.61 -9.39 2.94
CA THR A 100 -2.56 -8.87 3.83
C THR A 100 -3.09 -8.08 5.03
N PHE A 101 -4.07 -7.20 4.81
CA PHE A 101 -4.70 -6.34 5.81
C PHE A 101 -6.17 -6.70 6.04
N GLN A 102 -6.55 -7.95 5.75
CA GLN A 102 -7.92 -8.39 5.96
C GLN A 102 -8.19 -8.56 7.46
N GLN A 103 -9.13 -7.76 7.98
CA GLN A 103 -9.51 -7.79 9.39
C GLN A 103 -10.95 -7.32 9.60
N GLU A 104 -11.53 -7.69 10.74
CA GLU A 104 -12.80 -7.10 11.17
C GLU A 104 -12.55 -5.66 11.62
N VAL A 105 -13.19 -4.70 10.96
CA VAL A 105 -13.03 -3.28 11.25
C VAL A 105 -14.12 -2.86 12.23
N LYS A 106 -13.71 -2.39 13.42
CA LYS A 106 -14.65 -1.86 14.41
C LYS A 106 -15.17 -0.50 13.95
N SER A 107 -16.48 -0.42 13.71
CA SER A 107 -17.20 0.80 13.32
C SER A 107 -18.22 1.21 14.38
N PHE A 108 -18.72 2.45 14.27
CA PHE A 108 -19.75 3.04 15.13
C PHE A 108 -20.88 3.64 14.31
N ASP A 109 -22.05 3.78 14.92
CA ASP A 109 -23.16 4.55 14.39
C ASP A 109 -23.01 6.04 14.77
N VAL A 110 -23.52 6.95 13.94
CA VAL A 110 -23.52 8.39 14.22
C VAL A 110 -24.22 8.76 15.55
N ASN A 111 -25.15 7.92 16.01
CA ASN A 111 -25.87 8.12 17.26
C ASN A 111 -25.18 7.49 18.49
N ASP A 112 -24.06 6.77 18.30
CA ASP A 112 -23.26 6.27 19.42
C ASP A 112 -22.63 7.45 20.19
N SER A 113 -22.28 7.21 21.45
CA SER A 113 -21.71 8.23 22.32
C SER A 113 -20.19 8.27 22.22
N LEU A 114 -19.60 9.41 22.59
CA LEU A 114 -18.16 9.52 22.79
C LEU A 114 -17.65 8.50 23.82
N ALA A 115 -18.44 8.21 24.87
CA ALA A 115 -18.10 7.19 25.87
C ALA A 115 -17.92 5.78 25.26
N ASP A 116 -18.72 5.41 24.25
CA ASP A 116 -18.61 4.11 23.56
C ASP A 116 -17.27 3.99 22.81
N VAL A 117 -16.90 5.05 22.08
CA VAL A 117 -15.63 5.11 21.34
C VAL A 117 -14.44 5.02 22.29
N LEU A 118 -14.46 5.80 23.36
CA LEU A 118 -13.37 5.84 24.34
C LEU A 118 -13.19 4.53 25.10
N THR A 119 -14.28 3.78 25.29
CA THR A 119 -14.21 2.43 25.86
C THR A 119 -13.42 1.52 24.94
N VAL A 120 -13.69 1.56 23.63
CA VAL A 120 -12.92 0.79 22.64
C VAL A 120 -11.46 1.26 22.56
N ILE A 121 -11.19 2.57 22.59
CA ILE A 121 -9.82 3.11 22.62
C ILE A 121 -9.06 2.63 23.87
N LYS A 122 -9.75 2.50 25.02
CA LYS A 122 -9.12 2.02 26.25
C LYS A 122 -8.81 0.51 26.20
N GLU A 123 -9.66 -0.26 25.53
CA GLU A 123 -9.57 -1.73 25.47
C GLU A 123 -8.72 -2.24 24.30
N SER A 124 -8.48 -1.38 23.30
CA SER A 124 -7.72 -1.70 22.09
C SER A 124 -6.61 -0.67 21.84
N ASN A 125 -5.81 -0.87 20.79
CA ASN A 125 -4.84 0.14 20.33
C ASN A 125 -5.34 0.89 19.09
N PHE A 126 -6.64 0.83 18.79
CA PHE A 126 -7.21 1.47 17.62
C PHE A 126 -7.38 2.97 17.85
N SER A 127 -7.10 3.76 16.82
CA SER A 127 -7.19 5.22 16.87
C SER A 127 -7.96 5.83 15.68
N GLN A 128 -8.55 4.97 14.84
CA GLN A 128 -9.35 5.34 13.67
C GLN A 128 -10.58 4.43 13.64
N PHE A 129 -11.76 5.04 13.50
CA PHE A 129 -13.02 4.33 13.54
C PHE A 129 -13.97 4.82 12.44
N PRO A 130 -14.34 3.95 11.49
CA PRO A 130 -15.39 4.26 10.53
C PRO A 130 -16.72 4.54 11.23
N VAL A 131 -17.37 5.65 10.87
CA VAL A 131 -18.68 6.04 11.40
C VAL A 131 -19.72 5.93 10.30
N TYR A 132 -20.88 5.34 10.62
CA TYR A 132 -21.97 5.09 9.70
C TYR A 132 -23.29 5.68 10.22
N ASP A 133 -24.16 6.09 9.30
CA ASP A 133 -25.59 6.23 9.57
C ASP A 133 -26.28 5.08 8.84
N LYS A 134 -26.67 4.05 9.59
CA LYS A 134 -27.15 2.76 9.04
C LYS A 134 -26.08 2.10 8.16
N GLU A 135 -26.24 2.18 6.84
CA GLU A 135 -25.31 1.60 5.85
C GLU A 135 -24.52 2.69 5.12
N GLU A 136 -24.80 3.97 5.38
CA GLU A 136 -24.13 5.08 4.72
C GLU A 136 -22.89 5.48 5.53
N PHE A 137 -21.72 5.36 4.91
CA PHE A 137 -20.47 5.83 5.50
C PHE A 137 -20.49 7.35 5.63
N LYS A 138 -20.24 7.87 6.84
CA LYS A 138 -20.27 9.32 7.14
C LYS A 138 -18.89 9.92 7.33
N GLY A 139 -17.89 9.11 7.68
CA GLY A 139 -16.51 9.58 7.82
C GLY A 139 -15.67 8.66 8.68
N LEU A 140 -14.44 9.10 8.93
CA LEU A 140 -13.49 8.42 9.79
C LEU A 140 -13.24 9.28 11.03
N LEU A 141 -13.69 8.79 12.20
CA LEU A 141 -13.37 9.41 13.49
C LEU A 141 -11.96 9.01 13.91
N THR A 142 -11.15 9.99 14.31
CA THR A 142 -9.76 9.80 14.70
C THR A 142 -9.49 10.32 16.11
N ALA A 143 -8.39 9.88 16.71
CA ALA A 143 -7.91 10.45 17.96
C ALA A 143 -7.63 11.97 17.85
N ASN A 144 -7.22 12.45 16.66
CA ASN A 144 -7.00 13.87 16.40
C ASN A 144 -8.32 14.63 16.37
N GLY A 145 -9.36 14.14 15.68
CA GLY A 145 -10.67 14.80 15.67
C GLY A 145 -11.30 14.87 17.05
N ILE A 146 -11.17 13.82 17.87
CA ILE A 146 -11.60 13.85 19.29
C ILE A 146 -10.82 14.93 20.07
N THR A 147 -9.51 15.05 19.84
CA THR A 147 -8.66 16.06 20.49
C THR A 147 -9.04 17.48 20.05
N ASN A 148 -9.34 17.67 18.76
CA ASN A 148 -9.75 18.94 18.19
C ASN A 148 -11.13 19.37 18.70
N TRP A 149 -12.07 18.43 18.81
CA TRP A 149 -13.35 18.64 19.48
C TRP A 149 -13.14 19.10 20.91
N LEU A 150 -12.34 18.38 21.70
CA LEU A 150 -12.05 18.72 23.10
C LEU A 150 -11.41 20.10 23.25
N ALA A 151 -10.53 20.48 22.32
CA ALA A 151 -9.89 21.80 22.33
C ALA A 151 -10.89 22.94 22.04
N LYS A 152 -11.86 22.71 21.15
CA LYS A 152 -12.88 23.72 20.82
C LYS A 152 -13.96 23.86 21.90
N THR A 153 -14.18 22.83 22.71
CA THR A 153 -15.16 22.84 23.80
C THR A 153 -14.54 23.18 25.17
N VAL A 154 -13.30 23.68 25.21
CA VAL A 154 -12.57 23.98 26.45
C VAL A 154 -13.23 25.05 27.34
N GLU A 155 -14.05 25.92 26.75
CA GLU A 155 -14.79 26.97 27.48
C GLU A 155 -16.13 26.46 28.05
N GLU A 156 -16.52 25.22 27.77
CA GLU A 156 -17.75 24.63 28.28
C GLU A 156 -17.56 24.09 29.71
N ASP A 157 -18.43 24.54 30.63
CA ASP A 157 -18.31 24.20 32.06
C ASP A 157 -18.56 22.71 32.37
N LEU A 158 -19.31 21.99 31.52
CA LEU A 158 -19.68 20.60 31.71
C LEU A 158 -19.68 19.85 30.36
N LEU A 159 -18.76 18.93 30.20
CA LEU A 159 -18.71 17.99 29.07
C LEU A 159 -19.18 16.61 29.52
N SER A 160 -20.27 16.13 28.92
CA SER A 160 -20.82 14.79 29.17
C SER A 160 -20.48 13.86 28.02
N ARG A 161 -19.61 12.88 28.26
CA ARG A 161 -19.15 11.92 27.24
C ARG A 161 -20.27 10.99 26.79
N GLU A 162 -21.26 10.80 27.66
CA GLU A 162 -22.45 9.98 27.46
C GLU A 162 -23.51 10.70 26.60
N GLU A 163 -23.53 12.04 26.59
CA GLU A 163 -24.49 12.83 25.81
C GLU A 163 -23.91 13.30 24.47
N THR A 164 -22.59 13.44 24.35
CA THR A 164 -21.96 13.82 23.08
C THR A 164 -22.04 12.69 22.06
N MET A 165 -22.74 12.93 20.95
CA MET A 165 -22.92 11.97 19.86
C MET A 165 -21.82 12.07 18.80
N LEU A 166 -21.52 10.96 18.12
CA LEU A 166 -20.49 10.94 17.07
C LEU A 166 -20.83 11.82 15.86
N SER A 167 -22.11 12.05 15.58
CA SER A 167 -22.55 13.02 14.57
C SER A 167 -21.99 14.42 14.81
N GLU A 168 -21.76 14.80 16.07
CA GLU A 168 -21.18 16.10 16.42
C GLU A 168 -19.66 16.07 16.24
N LEU A 169 -18.99 14.99 16.67
CA LEU A 169 -17.53 14.91 16.63
C LEU A 169 -16.97 14.87 15.21
N ILE A 170 -17.69 14.26 14.27
CA ILE A 170 -17.20 14.07 12.91
C ILE A 170 -16.96 15.40 12.17
N GLU A 171 -17.61 16.48 12.61
CA GLU A 171 -17.42 17.84 12.07
C GLU A 171 -16.08 18.48 12.52
N TYR A 172 -15.37 17.87 13.46
CA TYR A 172 -14.12 18.37 14.04
C TYR A 172 -12.89 17.64 13.51
N GLU A 173 -13.06 16.67 12.62
CA GLU A 173 -11.97 16.08 11.86
C GLU A 173 -11.28 17.13 10.98
N GLU A 174 -9.95 17.05 10.87
CA GLU A 174 -9.17 17.90 9.98
C GLU A 174 -9.20 17.32 8.56
N GLY A 175 -9.72 18.10 7.61
CA GLY A 175 -9.85 17.70 6.22
C GLY A 175 -11.05 16.79 5.98
N THR A 176 -11.78 17.02 4.88
CA THR A 176 -12.90 16.16 4.47
C THR A 176 -12.46 14.80 3.94
N ASP A 177 -11.14 14.61 3.78
CA ASP A 177 -10.51 13.52 3.04
C ASP A 177 -9.40 12.81 3.86
N ASN A 178 -9.56 12.71 5.19
CA ASN A 178 -8.61 12.00 6.06
C ASN A 178 -8.61 10.46 5.87
N TYR A 179 -9.37 9.95 4.90
CA TYR A 179 -9.41 8.53 4.54
C TYR A 179 -9.42 8.34 3.02
N HIS A 180 -9.10 7.12 2.57
CA HIS A 180 -9.24 6.76 1.15
C HIS A 180 -9.78 5.33 0.98
N PHE A 181 -10.77 5.14 0.10
CA PHE A 181 -11.28 3.81 -0.21
C PHE A 181 -10.52 3.15 -1.35
N VAL A 182 -10.19 1.87 -1.20
CA VAL A 182 -9.49 1.08 -2.23
C VAL A 182 -10.15 -0.27 -2.45
N SER A 183 -9.99 -0.80 -3.67
CA SER A 183 -10.36 -2.18 -3.99
C SER A 183 -9.44 -3.17 -3.27
N ARG A 184 -9.97 -4.34 -2.95
CA ARG A 184 -9.24 -5.48 -2.37
C ARG A 184 -8.01 -5.92 -3.18
N ASP A 185 -8.00 -5.63 -4.49
CA ASP A 185 -6.96 -6.05 -5.43
C ASP A 185 -5.82 -5.02 -5.58
N VAL A 186 -5.92 -3.87 -4.91
CA VAL A 186 -4.84 -2.88 -4.89
C VAL A 186 -3.60 -3.49 -4.26
N THR A 187 -2.43 -3.20 -4.82
CA THR A 187 -1.17 -3.73 -4.30
C THR A 187 -0.75 -3.00 -3.02
N ILE A 188 0.02 -3.68 -2.16
CA ILE A 188 0.58 -3.07 -0.94
C ILE A 188 1.45 -1.83 -1.26
N TYR A 189 2.09 -1.81 -2.43
CA TYR A 189 2.92 -0.70 -2.89
C TYR A 189 2.09 0.51 -3.35
N GLU A 190 0.94 0.26 -3.96
CA GLU A 190 0.00 1.33 -4.29
C GLU A 190 -0.61 1.93 -3.02
N ALA A 191 -0.93 1.11 -2.02
CA ALA A 191 -1.36 1.59 -0.71
C ALA A 191 -0.27 2.47 -0.05
N GLU A 192 0.99 2.04 -0.08
CA GLU A 192 2.14 2.82 0.39
C GLU A 192 2.24 4.19 -0.30
N ASP A 193 2.09 4.21 -1.62
CA ASP A 193 2.15 5.46 -2.39
C ASP A 193 0.98 6.40 -2.07
N ILE A 194 -0.23 5.89 -1.80
CA ILE A 194 -1.37 6.72 -1.37
C ILE A 194 -1.02 7.51 -0.09
N PHE A 195 -0.38 6.88 0.89
CA PHE A 195 0.06 7.58 2.09
C PHE A 195 1.20 8.57 1.80
N LYS A 196 2.19 8.21 0.96
CA LYS A 196 3.33 9.08 0.62
C LYS A 196 2.93 10.33 -0.16
N GLU A 197 2.02 10.20 -1.12
CA GLU A 197 1.61 11.28 -2.01
C GLU A 197 0.88 12.41 -1.26
N GLN A 198 0.40 12.16 -0.03
CA GLN A 198 -0.34 13.12 0.80
C GLN A 198 0.46 13.72 1.96
N VAL A 199 1.70 13.28 2.22
CA VAL A 199 2.56 13.85 3.29
C VAL A 199 2.87 15.35 3.08
N ASN A 200 2.78 15.83 1.83
CA ASN A 200 3.11 17.22 1.47
C ASN A 200 1.88 18.12 1.27
N LYS A 201 0.66 17.66 1.57
CA LYS A 201 -0.56 18.46 1.52
C LYS A 201 -1.08 18.72 2.93
N GLU A 202 -1.90 19.76 3.08
CA GLU A 202 -2.61 20.05 4.34
C GLU A 202 -3.57 18.90 4.73
N ASP A 203 -3.93 18.03 3.77
CA ASP A 203 -4.81 16.88 3.95
C ASP A 203 -4.02 15.56 4.09
N ARG A 204 -3.66 15.20 5.32
CA ARG A 204 -3.04 13.91 5.64
C ARG A 204 -4.10 12.82 5.68
N ILE A 205 -3.86 11.71 4.98
CA ILE A 205 -4.68 10.49 5.14
C ILE A 205 -4.25 9.77 6.42
N ASP A 206 -5.22 9.49 7.30
CA ASP A 206 -5.05 8.69 8.51
C ASP A 206 -5.23 7.20 8.24
N ALA A 207 -6.15 6.83 7.33
CA ALA A 207 -6.39 5.43 6.99
C ALA A 207 -6.83 5.19 5.54
N ILE A 208 -6.48 4.01 5.02
CA ILE A 208 -7.06 3.43 3.81
C ILE A 208 -8.11 2.40 4.22
N LEU A 209 -9.31 2.54 3.68
CA LEU A 209 -10.45 1.67 3.91
C LEU A 209 -10.61 0.71 2.73
N ILE A 210 -10.62 -0.59 3.00
CA ILE A 210 -10.63 -1.60 1.94
C ILE A 210 -12.04 -2.15 1.77
N THR A 211 -12.57 -2.10 0.56
CA THR A 211 -13.83 -2.76 0.19
C THR A 211 -13.65 -3.62 -1.05
N HIS A 212 -14.70 -4.28 -1.53
CA HIS A 212 -14.56 -5.20 -2.66
C HIS A 212 -14.11 -4.47 -3.93
N ASN A 213 -14.65 -3.29 -4.20
CA ASN A 213 -14.36 -2.48 -5.39
C ASN A 213 -13.89 -1.06 -5.04
N GLY A 214 -13.55 -0.77 -3.77
CA GLY A 214 -13.16 0.57 -3.33
C GLY A 214 -14.32 1.56 -3.25
N LYS A 215 -15.55 1.07 -3.06
CA LYS A 215 -16.74 1.91 -2.89
C LYS A 215 -17.13 2.03 -1.43
N THR A 216 -17.65 3.18 -1.05
CA THR A 216 -18.10 3.51 0.31
C THR A 216 -19.36 2.76 0.74
N SER A 217 -20.21 2.35 -0.23
CA SER A 217 -21.46 1.62 0.00
C SER A 217 -21.25 0.11 0.25
N GLU A 218 -20.00 -0.36 0.24
CA GLU A 218 -19.67 -1.77 0.39
C GLU A 218 -19.16 -2.04 1.80
N LYS A 219 -19.35 -3.29 2.26
CA LYS A 219 -18.81 -3.72 3.55
C LYS A 219 -17.28 -3.64 3.56
N LEU A 220 -16.72 -3.08 4.64
CA LEU A 220 -15.29 -3.09 4.88
C LEU A 220 -14.74 -4.52 5.00
N LEU A 221 -13.65 -4.75 4.30
CA LEU A 221 -12.84 -5.97 4.34
C LEU A 221 -11.59 -5.80 5.22
N GLY A 222 -11.19 -4.56 5.46
CA GLY A 222 -10.02 -4.21 6.25
C GLY A 222 -9.78 -2.71 6.29
N ILE A 223 -8.81 -2.31 7.09
CA ILE A 223 -8.33 -0.94 7.25
C ILE A 223 -6.80 -0.99 7.35
N ILE A 224 -6.13 -0.02 6.72
CA ILE A 224 -4.69 0.16 6.77
C ILE A 224 -4.44 1.55 7.38
N SER A 225 -3.66 1.63 8.44
CA SER A 225 -3.19 2.90 8.99
C SER A 225 -1.82 3.26 8.39
N ALA A 226 -1.41 4.52 8.54
CA ALA A 226 -0.08 4.96 8.12
C ALA A 226 1.06 4.18 8.82
N TRP A 227 0.82 3.62 10.01
CA TRP A 227 1.79 2.83 10.76
C TRP A 227 1.98 1.44 10.15
N ASP A 228 0.91 0.81 9.67
CA ASP A 228 0.95 -0.53 9.07
C ASP A 228 1.84 -0.57 7.81
N ILE A 229 2.05 0.58 7.18
CA ILE A 229 2.85 0.74 5.97
C ILE A 229 4.35 0.77 6.25
N ILE A 230 4.75 1.24 7.43
CA ILE A 230 6.17 1.34 7.82
C ILE A 230 6.82 -0.05 7.88
N ASP A 231 6.02 -1.08 8.17
CA ASP A 231 6.46 -2.46 8.32
C ASP A 231 6.30 -3.30 7.04
N ILE A 232 5.99 -2.68 5.90
CA ILE A 232 5.90 -3.41 4.62
C ILE A 232 7.32 -3.84 4.15
N PRO A 233 7.57 -5.15 3.97
CA PRO A 233 8.91 -5.72 3.68
C PRO A 233 9.43 -5.60 2.22
#